data_AF-A0A960UY83-F1
#
_entry.id   AF-A0A960UY83-F1
#
_cell.length_a   1.000
_cell.length_b   1.000
_cell.length_c   1.000
_cell.angle_alpha   90.00
_cell.angle_beta   90.00
_cell.angle_gamma   90.00
#
_symmetry.space_group_name_H-M   'P 1'
#
loop_
_entity.id
_entity.type
_entity.pdbx_description
1 polymer ?
#
loop_
_entity_poly.entity_id
_entity_poly.type
_entity_poly.pdbx_seq_one_letter_code
_entity_poly.pdbx_strand_id
1 'polypeptide(L)'
;MSSAFIKLKDFAVVLILSSFGGFIFHVLLMSAELYLFDFIGGVDSDQGFWEASFSGIFLPMLFSEVLFIGLIIYFWNRAHAAIARAHELALQEERREAQVRSAQQLMQLVAEHIASHNNTIQAAISFRKNQGRKVSERIDKASQQIGIVLRALSEISYVTPYLNDDHTNAPSPVEALEQKITEFKADVNSINASE
;
A
#
# COMPACT_ATOMS: atom_id res chain seq x y z
N MET A 1 -9.41 5.88 -2.93
CA MET A 1 -9.59 5.83 -1.46
C MET A 1 -10.36 4.57 -1.11
N SER A 2 -9.77 3.66 -0.34
CA SER A 2 -10.33 2.33 -0.04
C SER A 2 -11.70 2.42 0.64
N SER A 3 -12.64 1.57 0.21
CA SER A 3 -13.96 1.32 0.84
C SER A 3 -13.86 1.12 2.36
N ALA A 4 -12.74 0.59 2.85
CA ALA A 4 -12.47 0.42 4.28
C ALA A 4 -12.33 1.76 5.03
N PHE A 5 -11.78 2.80 4.41
CA PHE A 5 -11.61 4.12 5.04
C PHE A 5 -12.96 4.81 5.27
N ILE A 6 -13.87 4.71 4.30
CA ILE A 6 -15.22 5.25 4.42
C ILE A 6 -15.97 4.49 5.54
N LYS A 7 -15.91 3.16 5.53
CA LYS A 7 -16.56 2.32 6.56
C LYS A 7 -16.04 2.59 7.97
N LEU A 8 -14.73 2.80 8.15
CA LEU A 8 -14.14 3.09 9.46
C LEU A 8 -14.54 4.49 9.95
N LYS A 9 -14.53 5.48 9.06
CA LYS A 9 -14.98 6.84 9.38
C LYS A 9 -16.45 6.84 9.79
N ASP A 10 -17.30 6.18 9.01
CA ASP A 10 -18.74 6.11 9.27
C ASP A 10 -19.04 5.37 10.59
N PHE A 11 -18.32 4.28 10.86
CA PHE A 11 -18.41 3.58 12.15
C PHE A 11 -18.02 4.47 13.33
N ALA A 12 -16.91 5.22 13.21
CA ALA A 12 -16.46 6.12 14.27
C ALA A 12 -17.42 7.30 14.49
N VAL A 13 -17.97 7.87 13.41
CA VAL A 13 -19.00 8.92 13.50
C VAL A 13 -20.24 8.39 14.20
N VAL A 14 -20.73 7.21 13.82
CA VAL A 14 -21.88 6.58 14.49
C VAL A 14 -21.59 6.33 15.96
N LEU A 15 -20.41 5.82 16.30
CA LEU A 15 -20.05 5.53 17.69
C LEU A 15 -20.00 6.81 18.54
N ILE A 16 -19.42 7.89 18.01
CA ILE A 16 -19.37 9.20 18.68
C ILE A 16 -20.79 9.77 18.84
N LEU A 17 -21.60 9.79 17.78
CA LEU A 17 -22.97 10.31 17.83
C LEU A 17 -23.84 9.52 18.80
N SER A 18 -23.71 8.19 18.81
CA SER A 18 -24.48 7.31 19.69
C SER A 18 -24.10 7.54 21.15
N SER A 19 -22.81 7.69 21.44
CA SER A 19 -22.30 7.90 22.79
C SER A 19 -22.67 9.29 23.32
N PHE A 20 -22.47 10.32 22.50
CA PHE A 20 -22.80 11.70 22.88
C PHE A 20 -24.31 11.92 22.98
N GLY A 21 -25.08 11.35 22.05
CA GLY A 21 -26.54 11.36 22.09
C GLY A 21 -27.10 10.61 23.30
N GLY A 22 -26.53 9.45 23.63
CA GLY A 22 -26.86 8.69 24.83
C GLY A 22 -26.58 9.47 26.11
N PHE A 23 -25.42 10.15 26.19
CA PHE A 23 -25.06 11.00 27.31
C PHE A 23 -26.03 12.18 27.49
N ILE A 24 -26.32 12.93 26.41
CA ILE A 24 -27.29 14.03 26.47
C ILE A 24 -28.67 13.53 26.91
N PHE A 25 -29.13 12.42 26.35
CA PHE A 25 -30.40 11.82 26.72
C PHE A 25 -30.43 11.43 28.20
N HIS A 26 -29.34 10.86 28.71
CA HIS A 26 -29.20 10.50 30.11
C HIS A 26 -29.24 11.72 31.04
N VAL A 27 -28.50 12.78 30.72
CA VAL A 27 -28.52 14.05 31.47
C VAL A 27 -29.92 14.67 31.47
N LEU A 28 -30.62 14.69 30.33
CA LEU A 28 -31.98 15.20 30.25
C LEU A 28 -32.96 14.41 31.12
N LEU A 29 -32.83 13.08 31.15
CA LEU A 29 -33.67 12.21 31.97
C LEU A 29 -33.42 12.47 33.46
N MET A 30 -32.16 12.62 33.86
CA MET A 30 -31.78 12.99 35.24
C MET A 30 -32.29 14.39 35.63
N SER A 31 -32.18 15.38 34.74
CA SER A 31 -32.74 16.71 34.97
C SER A 31 -34.26 16.67 35.11
N ALA A 32 -34.94 15.85 34.30
CA ALA A 32 -36.38 15.67 34.41
C ALA A 32 -36.78 15.01 35.74
N GLU A 33 -36.06 13.98 36.20
CA GLU A 33 -36.28 13.35 37.50
C GLU A 33 -36.07 14.33 38.66
N LEU A 34 -34.99 15.11 38.64
CA LEU A 34 -34.72 16.12 39.65
C LEU A 34 -35.81 17.18 39.71
N TYR A 35 -36.28 17.68 38.57
CA TYR A 35 -37.37 18.66 38.51
C TYR A 35 -38.69 18.08 39.07
N LEU A 36 -38.93 16.78 38.86
CA LEU A 36 -40.08 16.05 39.39
C LEU A 36 -39.99 15.89 40.91
N PHE A 37 -38.79 15.62 41.45
CA PHE A 37 -38.55 15.55 42.89
C PHE A 37 -38.66 16.92 43.57
N ASP A 38 -38.16 17.98 42.95
CA ASP A 38 -38.26 19.36 43.45
C ASP A 38 -39.73 19.81 43.54
N PHE A 39 -40.50 19.48 42.51
CA PHE A 39 -41.94 19.77 42.43
C PHE A 39 -42.77 19.05 43.51
N ILE A 40 -42.36 17.84 43.92
CA ILE A 40 -43.12 17.01 44.88
C ILE A 40 -42.64 17.21 46.33
N GLY A 41 -41.36 17.54 46.55
CA GLY A 41 -40.70 17.45 47.86
C GLY A 41 -40.27 18.76 48.51
N GLY A 42 -40.24 19.90 47.79
CA GLY A 42 -39.78 21.18 48.34
C GLY A 42 -38.32 21.15 48.83
N VAL A 43 -37.46 20.41 48.10
CA VAL A 43 -36.02 20.32 48.36
C VAL A 43 -35.33 21.54 47.72
N ASP A 44 -34.22 22.00 48.29
CA ASP A 44 -33.45 23.12 47.73
C ASP A 44 -32.60 22.58 46.56
N SER A 45 -33.04 22.86 45.32
CA SER A 45 -32.52 22.29 44.05
C SER A 45 -30.99 22.26 43.94
N ASP A 46 -30.30 23.31 44.37
CA ASP A 46 -28.85 23.42 44.20
C ASP A 46 -28.08 22.44 45.09
N GLN A 47 -28.50 22.22 46.34
CA GLN A 47 -27.83 21.24 47.22
C GLN A 47 -28.19 19.79 46.83
N GLY A 48 -29.45 19.55 46.47
CA GLY A 48 -29.93 18.24 46.03
C GLY A 48 -29.25 17.76 44.76
N PHE A 49 -28.94 18.66 43.81
CA PHE A 49 -28.24 18.32 42.58
C PHE A 49 -26.83 17.77 42.84
N TRP A 50 -26.03 18.47 43.64
CA TRP A 50 -24.65 18.05 43.93
C TRP A 50 -24.62 16.77 44.77
N GLU A 51 -25.50 16.62 45.77
CA GLU A 51 -25.58 15.38 46.55
C GLU A 51 -26.05 14.17 45.72
N ALA A 52 -27.01 14.37 44.81
CA ALA A 52 -27.47 13.31 43.92
C ALA A 52 -26.39 12.92 42.89
N SER A 53 -25.72 13.91 42.30
CA SER A 53 -24.66 13.71 41.30
C SER A 53 -23.41 13.02 41.86
N PHE A 54 -23.15 13.15 43.16
CA PHE A 54 -22.04 12.48 43.86
C PHE A 54 -22.51 11.35 44.78
N SER A 55 -23.75 10.88 44.62
CA SER A 55 -24.26 9.75 45.39
C SER A 55 -23.50 8.45 45.04
N GLY A 56 -23.50 7.50 45.98
CA GLY A 56 -22.77 6.23 45.81
C GLY A 56 -23.20 5.38 44.61
N ILE A 57 -24.37 5.64 44.03
CA ILE A 57 -24.89 4.97 42.83
C ILE A 57 -24.45 5.70 41.56
N PHE A 58 -24.33 7.03 41.61
CA PHE A 58 -24.02 7.86 40.44
C PHE A 58 -22.52 7.96 40.16
N LEU A 59 -21.70 7.95 41.22
CA LEU A 59 -20.24 8.09 41.11
C LEU A 59 -19.58 6.98 40.26
N PRO A 60 -19.97 5.69 40.37
CA PRO A 60 -19.49 4.64 39.47
C PRO A 60 -19.92 4.83 38.01
N MET A 61 -21.13 5.38 37.78
CA MET A 61 -21.63 5.66 36.43
C MET A 61 -20.82 6.77 35.77
N LEU A 62 -20.63 7.89 36.47
CA LEU A 62 -19.82 9.02 36.01
C LEU A 62 -18.37 8.60 35.73
N PHE A 63 -17.79 7.76 36.61
CA PHE A 63 -16.47 7.17 36.36
C PHE A 63 -16.44 6.31 35.09
N SER A 64 -17.46 5.49 34.85
CA SER A 64 -17.56 4.66 33.65
C SER A 64 -17.68 5.49 32.38
N GLU A 65 -18.38 6.62 32.41
CA GLU A 65 -18.51 7.55 31.29
C GLU A 65 -17.17 8.24 30.96
N VAL A 66 -16.47 8.74 31.98
CA VAL A 66 -15.12 9.33 31.80
C VAL A 66 -14.16 8.30 31.21
N LEU A 67 -14.19 7.07 31.72
CA LEU A 67 -13.37 5.98 31.20
C LEU A 67 -13.73 5.67 29.74
N PHE A 68 -15.02 5.64 29.41
CA PHE A 68 -15.50 5.37 28.06
C PHE A 68 -15.09 6.48 27.07
N ILE A 69 -15.22 7.75 27.46
CA ILE A 69 -14.74 8.90 26.66
C ILE A 69 -13.22 8.79 26.46
N GLY A 70 -12.47 8.45 27.50
CA GLY A 70 -11.02 8.21 27.42
C GLY A 70 -10.68 7.10 26.42
N LEU A 71 -11.42 5.99 26.43
CA LEU A 71 -11.27 4.90 25.46
C LEU A 71 -11.60 5.35 24.04
N ILE A 72 -12.68 6.12 23.82
CA ILE A 72 -13.03 6.64 22.51
C ILE A 72 -11.87 7.49 21.95
N ILE A 73 -11.35 8.42 22.74
CA ILE A 73 -10.24 9.28 22.33
C ILE A 73 -8.99 8.44 22.03
N TYR A 74 -8.67 7.46 22.88
CA TYR A 74 -7.55 6.55 22.68
C TYR A 74 -7.68 5.76 21.36
N PHE A 75 -8.84 5.13 21.12
CA PHE A 75 -9.09 4.36 19.91
C PHE A 75 -9.11 5.23 18.67
N TRP A 76 -9.66 6.44 18.75
CA TRP A 76 -9.65 7.42 17.67
C TRP A 76 -8.21 7.76 17.24
N ASN A 77 -7.36 8.11 18.20
CA ASN A 77 -5.96 8.43 17.94
C ASN A 77 -5.22 7.23 17.35
N ARG A 78 -5.45 6.02 17.87
CA ARG A 78 -4.86 4.79 17.36
C ARG A 78 -5.32 4.47 15.94
N ALA A 79 -6.60 4.66 15.64
CA ALA A 79 -7.16 4.48 14.30
C ALA A 79 -6.56 5.48 13.31
N HIS A 80 -6.49 6.76 13.67
CA HIS A 80 -5.84 7.78 12.84
C HIS A 80 -4.38 7.44 12.53
N ALA A 81 -3.61 7.02 13.53
CA ALA A 81 -2.22 6.62 13.33
C ALA A 81 -2.11 5.38 12.42
N ALA A 82 -3.01 4.39 12.57
CA ALA A 82 -3.03 3.20 11.72
C ALA A 82 -3.36 3.55 10.27
N ILE A 83 -4.33 4.44 10.03
CA ILE A 83 -4.68 4.91 8.69
C ILE A 83 -3.52 5.66 8.06
N ALA A 84 -2.87 6.56 8.80
CA ALA A 84 -1.73 7.33 8.29
C ALA A 84 -0.59 6.40 7.85
N ARG A 85 -0.26 5.39 8.66
CA ARG A 85 0.73 4.37 8.30
C ARG A 85 0.31 3.55 7.08
N ALA A 86 -0.95 3.12 7.00
CA ALA A 86 -1.45 2.36 5.86
C ALA A 86 -1.38 3.19 4.56
N HIS A 87 -1.69 4.49 4.64
CA HIS A 87 -1.56 5.40 3.51
C HIS A 87 -0.11 5.61 3.09
N GLU A 88 0.80 5.77 4.05
CA GLU A 88 2.23 5.88 3.77
C GLU A 88 2.79 4.62 3.10
N LEU A 89 2.40 3.43 3.58
CA LEU A 89 2.78 2.17 2.95
C LEU A 89 2.23 2.05 1.52
N ALA A 90 0.99 2.45 1.28
CA ALA A 90 0.41 2.45 -0.06
C ALA A 90 1.16 3.41 -1.00
N LEU A 91 1.54 4.61 -0.52
CA LEU A 91 2.35 5.55 -1.30
C LEU A 91 3.77 5.04 -1.57
N GLN A 92 4.37 4.33 -0.62
CA GLN A 92 5.67 3.70 -0.81
C GLN A 92 5.60 2.60 -1.88
N GLU A 93 4.53 1.81 -1.87
CA GLU A 93 4.31 0.77 -2.88
C GLU A 93 4.09 1.37 -4.27
N GLU A 94 3.21 2.37 -4.39
CA GLU A 94 2.98 3.09 -5.65
C GLU A 94 4.27 3.70 -6.20
N ARG A 95 5.14 4.26 -5.33
CA ARG A 95 6.45 4.78 -5.74
C ARG A 95 7.39 3.67 -6.21
N ARG A 96 7.39 2.51 -5.57
CA ARG A 96 8.20 1.35 -5.99
C ARG A 96 7.73 0.83 -7.34
N GLU A 97 6.42 0.68 -7.53
CA GLU A 97 5.83 0.29 -8.81
C GLU A 97 6.21 1.27 -9.93
N ALA A 98 6.12 2.58 -9.66
CA ALA A 98 6.53 3.60 -10.61
C ALA A 98 8.01 3.50 -10.98
N GLN A 99 8.91 3.27 -10.00
CA GLN A 99 10.33 3.09 -10.24
C GLN A 99 10.62 1.85 -11.10
N VAL A 100 9.98 0.72 -10.80
CA VAL A 100 10.13 -0.52 -11.58
C VAL A 100 9.64 -0.30 -13.01
N ARG A 101 8.48 0.33 -13.19
CA ARG A 101 7.93 0.65 -14.51
C ARG A 101 8.87 1.56 -15.32
N SER A 102 9.40 2.61 -14.69
CA SER A 102 10.39 3.49 -15.34
C SER A 102 11.68 2.75 -15.69
N ALA A 103 12.15 1.84 -14.82
CA ALA A 103 13.33 1.02 -15.09
C ALA A 103 13.10 0.07 -16.28
N GLN A 104 11.93 -0.55 -16.38
CA GLN A 104 11.54 -1.40 -17.51
C GLN A 104 11.48 -0.61 -18.82
N GLN A 105 10.86 0.58 -18.82
CA GLN A 105 10.81 1.46 -19.98
C GLN A 105 12.21 1.88 -20.44
N LEU A 106 13.08 2.25 -19.50
CA LEU A 106 14.46 2.59 -19.81
C LEU A 106 15.23 1.38 -20.36
N MET A 107 15.04 0.21 -19.77
CA MET A 107 15.67 -1.02 -20.25
C MET A 107 15.19 -1.41 -21.65
N GLN A 108 13.90 -1.23 -21.95
CA GLN A 108 13.35 -1.41 -23.29
C GLN A 108 14.01 -0.45 -24.29
N LEU A 109 14.11 0.84 -23.98
CA LEU A 109 14.76 1.82 -24.85
C LEU A 109 16.23 1.48 -25.11
N VAL A 110 16.95 1.06 -24.07
CA VAL A 110 18.35 0.62 -24.20
C VAL A 110 18.45 -0.62 -25.08
N ALA A 111 17.57 -1.60 -24.87
CA ALA A 111 17.53 -2.83 -25.66
C ALA A 111 17.24 -2.54 -27.14
N GLU A 112 16.26 -1.68 -27.44
CA GLU A 112 15.94 -1.25 -28.80
C GLU A 112 17.12 -0.55 -29.47
N HIS A 113 17.82 0.34 -28.75
CA HIS A 113 19.00 1.03 -29.25
C HIS A 113 20.15 0.04 -29.55
N ILE A 114 20.46 -0.86 -28.63
CA ILE A 114 21.51 -1.88 -28.84
C ILE A 114 21.12 -2.82 -29.99
N ALA A 115 19.85 -3.23 -30.07
CA ALA A 115 19.35 -4.10 -31.14
C ALA A 115 19.50 -3.44 -32.52
N SER A 116 19.16 -2.15 -32.63
CA SER A 116 19.30 -1.38 -33.87
C SER A 116 20.76 -1.33 -34.36
N HIS A 117 21.71 -1.05 -33.46
CA HIS A 117 23.14 -1.06 -33.78
C HIS A 117 23.64 -2.47 -34.13
N ASN A 118 23.21 -3.49 -33.37
CA ASN A 118 23.61 -4.86 -33.64
C ASN A 118 23.11 -5.36 -35.00
N ASN A 119 21.87 -5.02 -35.38
CA ASN A 119 21.32 -5.31 -36.70
C ASN A 119 22.10 -4.62 -37.82
N THR A 120 22.54 -3.38 -37.59
CA THR A 120 23.41 -2.66 -38.54
C THR A 120 24.76 -3.36 -38.72
N ILE A 121 25.37 -3.83 -37.62
CA ILE A 121 26.61 -4.62 -37.66
C ILE A 121 26.39 -5.93 -38.42
N GLN A 122 25.33 -6.67 -38.13
CA GLN A 122 25.01 -7.93 -38.82
C GLN A 122 24.75 -7.73 -40.31
N ALA A 123 24.05 -6.66 -40.69
CA ALA A 123 23.85 -6.31 -42.10
C ALA A 123 25.17 -6.03 -42.81
N ALA A 124 26.08 -5.28 -42.17
CA ALA A 124 27.41 -5.00 -42.72
C ALA A 124 28.29 -6.27 -42.83
N ILE A 125 28.21 -7.17 -41.84
CA ILE A 125 28.88 -8.48 -41.87
C ILE A 125 28.35 -9.31 -43.05
N SER A 126 27.03 -9.42 -43.18
CA SER A 126 26.36 -10.19 -44.22
C SER A 126 26.70 -9.67 -45.62
N PHE A 127 26.68 -8.35 -45.79
CA PHE A 127 27.09 -7.71 -47.05
C PHE A 127 28.55 -8.02 -47.42
N ARG A 128 29.48 -7.97 -46.47
CA ARG A 128 30.89 -8.33 -46.72
C ARG A 128 31.07 -9.80 -47.07
N LYS A 129 30.37 -10.71 -46.36
CA LYS A 129 30.37 -12.16 -46.66
C LYS A 129 29.86 -12.42 -48.08
N ASN A 130 28.78 -11.76 -48.50
CA ASN A 130 28.22 -11.89 -49.86
C ASN A 130 29.16 -11.38 -50.95
N GLN A 131 30.07 -10.45 -50.63
CA GLN A 131 31.13 -10.00 -51.52
C GLN A 131 32.40 -10.87 -51.49
N GLY A 132 32.38 -12.01 -50.80
CA GLY A 132 33.54 -12.89 -50.63
C GLY A 132 34.66 -12.28 -49.76
N ARG A 133 34.38 -11.20 -49.02
CA ARG A 133 35.38 -10.53 -48.16
C ARG A 133 35.42 -11.19 -46.79
N LYS A 134 36.62 -11.45 -46.28
CA LYS A 134 36.81 -11.94 -44.90
C LYS A 134 36.30 -10.93 -43.88
N VAL A 135 35.50 -11.41 -42.93
CA VAL A 135 35.02 -10.66 -41.77
C VAL A 135 35.84 -11.06 -40.56
N SER A 136 36.08 -10.12 -39.64
CA SER A 136 36.72 -10.44 -38.36
C SER A 136 35.83 -11.37 -37.54
N GLU A 137 36.33 -12.55 -37.22
CA GLU A 137 35.63 -13.55 -36.41
C GLU A 137 35.25 -13.01 -35.03
N ARG A 138 36.08 -12.12 -34.47
CA ARG A 138 35.83 -11.46 -33.18
C ARG A 138 34.58 -10.57 -33.22
N ILE A 139 34.35 -9.87 -34.34
CA ILE A 139 33.20 -8.97 -34.51
C ILE A 139 31.92 -9.78 -34.74
N ASP A 140 32.00 -10.88 -35.50
CA ASP A 140 30.87 -11.78 -35.75
C ASP A 140 30.39 -12.46 -34.46
N LYS A 141 31.33 -13.03 -33.67
CA LYS A 141 31.02 -13.61 -32.35
C LYS A 141 30.44 -12.59 -31.37
N ALA A 142 31.03 -11.40 -31.29
CA ALA A 142 30.51 -10.35 -30.41
C ALA A 142 29.08 -9.92 -30.78
N SER A 143 28.77 -9.81 -32.07
CA SER A 143 27.43 -9.46 -32.54
C SER A 143 26.39 -10.55 -32.23
N GLN A 144 26.78 -11.82 -32.32
CA GLN A 144 25.94 -12.95 -31.91
C GLN A 144 25.69 -12.94 -30.40
N GLN A 145 26.72 -12.71 -29.59
CA GLN A 145 26.61 -12.60 -28.12
C GLN A 145 25.67 -11.46 -27.72
N ILE A 146 25.75 -10.29 -28.36
CA ILE A 146 24.83 -9.18 -28.13
C ILE A 146 23.38 -9.60 -28.43
N GLY A 147 23.15 -10.38 -29.50
CA GLY A 147 21.83 -10.91 -29.83
C GLY A 147 21.25 -11.83 -28.75
N ILE A 148 22.09 -12.70 -28.17
CA ILE A 148 21.69 -13.60 -27.07
C ILE A 148 21.32 -12.79 -25.82
N VAL A 149 22.15 -11.81 -25.45
CA VAL A 149 21.91 -10.94 -24.30
C VAL A 149 20.62 -10.12 -24.47
N LEU A 150 20.38 -9.59 -25.67
CA LEU A 150 19.14 -8.86 -25.97
C LEU A 150 17.89 -9.74 -25.88
N ARG A 151 17.98 -11.00 -26.32
CA ARG A 151 16.87 -11.95 -26.20
C ARG A 151 16.54 -12.22 -24.74
N ALA A 152 17.55 -12.46 -23.90
CA ALA A 152 17.34 -12.67 -22.48
C ALA A 152 16.81 -11.41 -21.77
N LEU A 153 17.32 -10.22 -22.12
CA LEU A 153 16.81 -8.94 -21.64
C LEU A 153 15.34 -8.73 -22.02
N SER A 154 14.94 -9.15 -23.21
CA SER A 154 13.54 -9.14 -23.65
C SER A 154 12.71 -10.09 -22.78
N GLU A 155 13.15 -11.33 -22.57
CA GLU A 155 12.40 -12.31 -21.77
C GLU A 155 12.28 -11.93 -20.28
N ILE A 156 13.24 -11.17 -19.73
CA ILE A 156 13.24 -10.63 -18.35
C ILE A 156 12.43 -9.33 -18.25
N SER A 157 12.39 -8.52 -19.31
CA SER A 157 11.53 -7.32 -19.34
C SER A 157 10.07 -7.65 -19.66
N TYR A 158 9.80 -8.78 -20.32
CA TYR A 158 8.47 -9.32 -20.65
C TYR A 158 7.90 -10.33 -19.64
N VAL A 159 8.42 -10.35 -18.41
CA VAL A 159 7.82 -11.10 -17.30
C VAL A 159 6.51 -10.41 -16.92
N THR A 160 5.49 -10.74 -17.70
CA THR A 160 4.06 -10.43 -17.61
C THR A 160 3.72 -8.96 -17.31
N PRO A 161 2.91 -8.31 -18.16
CA PRO A 161 2.65 -6.88 -18.05
C PRO A 161 2.02 -6.59 -16.68
N TYR A 162 2.63 -5.64 -15.98
CA TYR A 162 2.18 -5.00 -14.73
C TYR A 162 0.82 -4.27 -14.89
N LEU A 163 -0.01 -4.68 -15.85
CA LEU A 163 -1.16 -3.94 -16.35
C LEU A 163 -2.42 -4.79 -16.52
N ASN A 164 -2.32 -6.11 -16.64
CA ASN A 164 -3.49 -6.97 -16.86
C ASN A 164 -3.37 -8.25 -16.03
N ASP A 165 -3.69 -8.21 -14.74
CA ASP A 165 -4.69 -9.14 -14.21
C ASP A 165 -4.98 -8.88 -12.73
N ASP A 166 -6.25 -9.05 -12.42
CA ASP A 166 -6.98 -8.86 -11.17
C ASP A 166 -6.60 -9.90 -10.10
N HIS A 167 -5.30 -10.10 -9.85
CA HIS A 167 -4.80 -11.20 -9.05
C HIS A 167 -4.37 -10.75 -7.65
N THR A 168 -5.36 -10.78 -6.76
CA THR A 168 -5.29 -10.67 -5.30
C THR A 168 -4.36 -11.68 -4.60
N ASN A 169 -3.64 -12.55 -5.33
CA ASN A 169 -2.75 -13.58 -4.79
C ASN A 169 -1.40 -13.72 -5.54
N ALA A 170 -1.04 -12.79 -6.43
CA ALA A 170 0.27 -12.84 -7.09
C ALA A 170 1.38 -12.35 -6.14
N PRO A 171 2.59 -12.96 -6.15
CA PRO A 171 3.75 -12.43 -5.44
C PRO A 171 3.99 -10.98 -5.87
N SER A 172 4.60 -10.20 -4.97
CA SER A 172 4.91 -8.81 -5.27
C SER A 172 5.66 -8.74 -6.61
N PRO A 173 5.35 -7.76 -7.48
CA PRO A 173 6.02 -7.67 -8.78
C PRO A 173 7.56 -7.61 -8.68
N VAL A 174 8.07 -7.10 -7.54
CA VAL A 174 9.49 -7.10 -7.19
C VAL A 174 10.02 -8.51 -6.96
N GLU A 175 9.28 -9.35 -6.23
CA GLU A 175 9.66 -10.74 -5.94
C GLU A 175 9.73 -11.57 -7.22
N ALA A 176 8.77 -11.38 -8.15
CA ALA A 176 8.76 -12.04 -9.44
C ALA A 176 9.97 -11.63 -10.32
N LEU A 177 10.35 -10.35 -10.25
CA LEU A 177 11.53 -9.84 -10.95
C LEU A 177 12.84 -10.41 -10.36
N GLU A 178 12.96 -10.45 -9.03
CA GLU A 178 14.12 -11.01 -8.34
C GLU A 178 14.31 -12.50 -8.64
N GLN A 179 13.22 -13.27 -8.70
CA GLN A 179 13.27 -14.68 -9.05
C GLN A 179 13.86 -14.88 -10.46
N LYS A 180 13.39 -14.13 -11.45
CA LYS A 180 13.89 -14.27 -12.82
C LYS A 180 15.28 -13.72 -13.04
N ILE A 181 15.69 -12.68 -12.30
CA ILE A 181 17.10 -12.24 -12.29
C ILE A 181 18.00 -13.37 -11.77
N THR A 182 17.53 -14.11 -10.76
CA THR A 182 18.28 -15.24 -10.18
C THR A 182 18.38 -16.41 -11.16
N GLU A 183 17.29 -16.75 -11.84
CA GLU A 183 17.27 -17.77 -12.91
C GLU A 183 18.22 -17.38 -14.07
N PHE A 184 18.15 -16.14 -14.55
CA PHE A 184 19.04 -15.66 -15.60
C PHE A 184 20.53 -15.71 -15.22
N LYS A 185 20.87 -15.35 -13.98
CA LYS A 185 22.26 -15.48 -13.48
C LYS A 185 22.73 -16.92 -13.48
N ALA A 186 21.85 -17.88 -13.15
CA ALA A 186 22.19 -19.30 -13.20
C ALA A 186 22.46 -19.75 -14.64
N ASP A 187 21.62 -19.33 -15.60
CA ASP A 187 21.78 -19.68 -17.01
C ASP A 187 23.09 -19.11 -17.59
N VAL A 188 23.41 -17.83 -17.33
CA VAL A 188 24.67 -17.21 -17.78
C VAL A 188 25.90 -17.92 -17.20
N ASN A 189 25.84 -18.32 -15.92
CA ASN A 189 26.94 -19.04 -15.29
C ASN A 189 27.12 -20.45 -15.88
N SER A 190 26.04 -21.13 -16.28
CA SER A 190 26.11 -22.44 -16.91
C SER A 190 26.79 -22.38 -18.30
N ILE A 191 26.54 -21.31 -19.05
CA ILE A 191 27.15 -21.07 -20.36
C ILE A 191 28.67 -20.86 -20.22
N ASN A 192 29.09 -20.07 -19.22
CA ASN A 192 30.51 -19.79 -18.98
C ASN A 192 31.28 -20.96 -18.36
N ALA A 193 30.60 -21.90 -17.70
CA ALA A 193 31.23 -23.10 -17.12
C ALA A 193 31.41 -24.25 -18.14
N SER A 194 30.92 -24.06 -19.36
CA SER A 194 30.97 -25.05 -20.46
C SER A 194 32.14 -24.80 -21.43
N GLU A 195 32.92 -23.73 -21.23
CA GLU A 195 34.21 -23.46 -21.89
C GLU A 195 35.38 -24.02 -21.08
#